data_AF-A0A673MY97-F1
#
_entry.id   AF-A0A673MY97-F1
#
_cell.length_a   1.000
_cell.length_b   1.000
_cell.length_c   1.000
_cell.angle_alpha   90.00
_cell.angle_beta   90.00
_cell.angle_gamma   90.00
#
_symmetry.space_group_name_H-M   'P 1'
#
loop_
_entity.id
_entity.type
_entity.pdbx_description
1 polymer ?
#
loop_
_entity_poly.entity_id
_entity_poly.type
_entity_poly.pdbx_seq_one_letter_code
_entity_poly.pdbx_strand_id
1 'polypeptide(L)'
;MKRPVQCAPPPAGVVGPKGWRDATVRSILRAEDLLRQTHADQLHSPTRYRSHSVGTFTSRLPQLTAYSVNSSVDKEHNESDSEKKEEFRPKSIGSMLTSGIISGPFPVPALRDQSAVVSTGMAGEYMRGVREVEGRLRRQAGRVTQEGTGVEHQRERLEKLLRSLRRALLVNQQSAEGRKFRPATTETIWDGADDLLRNERRGLNVLKQELESMLKKTLTQQQVLAESSKQLLDCAFERSIVTELLPQHGSLLAGVKTYPSPLSLKPDPTGPFTPECKQALDSSSTVLRQSQQLRENISQVMSDVIRKQTDMHRSASEALLEKITETINLEQHLTLSSAATRQAIYRKQRQMQCAGYSLGRAMGPVCSADLFCRERLSRPMTQLYGRHSSFGLPESDLLTQGSTMLRKHLESSGKEIAELQVTHQQLEDDKYGKRAAASVDSAVTRLRRRLVRPQSVRPATS
;
A
#
# COMPACT_ATOMS: atom_id res chain seq x y z
N MET A 1 40.46 16.80 1.09
CA MET A 1 40.36 15.33 0.99
C MET A 1 39.32 14.83 2.00
N LYS A 2 38.10 14.52 1.54
CA LYS A 2 37.00 13.98 2.36
C LYS A 2 36.64 12.60 1.78
N ARG A 3 36.72 11.55 2.61
CA ARG A 3 36.40 10.17 2.23
C ARG A 3 34.92 10.05 1.86
N PRO A 4 34.53 9.32 0.80
CA PRO A 4 33.16 8.91 0.62
C PRO A 4 32.87 7.72 1.55
N VAL A 5 31.88 7.89 2.42
CA VAL A 5 31.25 6.82 3.19
C VAL A 5 30.45 5.96 2.21
N GLN A 6 30.89 4.73 1.98
CA GLN A 6 30.09 3.73 1.26
C GLN A 6 28.93 3.32 2.16
N CYS A 7 27.70 3.70 1.78
CA CYS A 7 26.47 3.12 2.32
C CYS A 7 26.42 1.64 1.91
N ALA A 8 26.64 0.76 2.89
CA ALA A 8 26.22 -0.63 2.79
C ALA A 8 24.68 -0.68 2.64
N PRO A 9 24.13 -1.64 1.89
CA PRO A 9 22.69 -1.88 1.89
C PRO A 9 22.26 -2.27 3.32
N PRO A 10 21.11 -1.77 3.80
CA PRO A 10 20.62 -2.16 5.13
C PRO A 10 20.35 -3.67 5.15
N PRO A 11 20.65 -4.36 6.26
CA PRO A 11 20.29 -5.76 6.41
C PRO A 11 18.77 -5.87 6.31
N ALA A 12 18.30 -6.95 5.66
CA ALA A 12 16.89 -7.33 5.61
C ALA A 12 16.27 -7.14 7.00
N GLY A 13 15.36 -6.17 7.12
CA GLY A 13 14.73 -5.83 8.37
C GLY A 13 13.99 -7.05 8.88
N VAL A 14 14.46 -7.63 9.98
CA VAL A 14 13.85 -8.80 10.60
C VAL A 14 12.44 -8.42 11.09
N VAL A 15 11.42 -8.85 10.36
CA VAL A 15 9.99 -8.53 10.59
C VAL A 15 9.37 -9.37 11.76
N GLY A 16 10.19 -9.90 12.66
CA GLY A 16 9.74 -10.76 13.77
C GLY A 16 10.08 -10.23 15.17
N PRO A 17 9.19 -10.37 16.17
CA PRO A 17 9.47 -10.04 17.55
C PRO A 17 10.49 -11.06 18.08
N LYS A 18 11.55 -10.56 18.72
CA LYS A 18 12.69 -11.37 19.16
C LYS A 18 12.25 -12.55 20.05
N GLY A 19 11.35 -12.33 21.02
CA GLY A 19 11.05 -13.32 22.08
C GLY A 19 10.49 -14.69 21.65
N TRP A 20 9.81 -14.80 20.50
CA TRP A 20 9.18 -16.05 20.04
C TRP A 20 10.06 -16.88 19.10
N ARG A 21 10.78 -16.21 18.18
CA ARG A 21 11.90 -16.87 17.48
C ARG A 21 12.82 -17.47 18.54
N ASP A 22 13.12 -16.69 19.57
CA ASP A 22 13.96 -17.12 20.68
C ASP A 22 13.37 -18.30 21.46
N ALA A 23 12.05 -18.45 21.60
CA ALA A 23 11.46 -19.57 22.33
C ALA A 23 11.63 -20.90 21.59
N THR A 24 11.24 -20.96 20.32
CA THR A 24 11.40 -22.16 19.50
C THR A 24 12.86 -22.45 19.19
N VAL A 25 13.67 -21.41 18.96
CA VAL A 25 15.13 -21.56 18.82
C VAL A 25 15.73 -22.07 20.13
N ARG A 26 15.28 -21.64 21.31
CA ARG A 26 15.70 -22.22 22.59
C ARG A 26 15.31 -23.69 22.71
N SER A 27 14.11 -24.10 22.27
CA SER A 27 13.73 -25.52 22.24
C SER A 27 14.68 -26.33 21.36
N ILE A 28 14.99 -25.82 20.17
CA ILE A 28 15.94 -26.44 19.23
C ILE A 28 17.34 -26.52 19.84
N LEU A 29 17.88 -25.42 20.35
CA LEU A 29 19.22 -25.37 20.95
C LEU A 29 19.32 -26.29 22.16
N ARG A 30 18.29 -26.33 23.02
CA ARG A 30 18.23 -27.28 24.15
C ARG A 30 18.32 -28.73 23.66
N ALA A 31 17.61 -29.06 22.59
CA ALA A 31 17.69 -30.40 22.00
C ALA A 31 19.08 -30.68 21.43
N GLU A 32 19.69 -29.72 20.72
CA GLU A 32 21.05 -29.83 20.21
C GLU A 32 22.09 -30.02 21.32
N ASP A 33 21.95 -29.31 22.43
CA ASP A 33 22.83 -29.44 23.60
C ASP A 33 22.71 -30.82 24.24
N LEU A 34 21.49 -31.33 24.43
CA LEU A 34 21.27 -32.71 24.91
C LEU A 34 21.86 -33.73 23.93
N LEU A 35 21.69 -33.53 22.63
CA LEU A 35 22.29 -34.40 21.62
C LEU A 35 23.83 -34.40 21.74
N ARG A 36 24.45 -33.24 21.93
CA ARG A 36 25.91 -33.14 22.13
C ARG A 36 26.36 -33.87 23.40
N GLN A 37 25.62 -33.74 24.50
CA GLN A 37 25.91 -34.45 25.74
C GLN A 37 25.84 -35.98 25.53
N THR A 38 24.81 -36.47 24.84
CA THR A 38 24.69 -37.92 24.52
C THR A 38 25.83 -38.44 23.63
N HIS A 39 26.44 -37.56 22.83
CA HIS A 39 27.61 -37.86 22.00
C HIS A 39 28.94 -37.71 22.74
N ALA A 40 29.05 -36.82 23.72
CA ALA A 40 30.28 -36.66 24.52
C ALA A 40 30.62 -37.91 25.32
N ASP A 41 29.60 -38.62 25.82
CA ASP A 41 29.77 -39.94 26.46
C ASP A 41 30.37 -41.01 25.53
N GLN A 42 30.31 -40.81 24.21
CA GLN A 42 30.93 -41.72 23.23
C GLN A 42 32.41 -41.41 22.98
N LEU A 43 32.90 -40.19 23.22
CA LEU A 43 34.31 -39.85 22.93
C LEU A 43 35.30 -40.51 23.91
N HIS A 44 34.79 -41.08 25.01
CA HIS A 44 35.55 -42.00 25.86
C HIS A 44 35.52 -43.46 25.38
N SER A 45 34.94 -43.74 24.20
CA SER A 45 34.98 -45.03 23.51
C SER A 45 35.83 -44.93 22.23
N PRO A 46 37.07 -45.46 22.20
CA PRO A 46 37.98 -45.28 21.09
C PRO A 46 37.68 -46.32 20.00
N THR A 47 36.96 -45.94 18.95
CA THR A 47 37.09 -46.60 17.64
C THR A 47 36.41 -45.77 16.54
N ARG A 48 37.20 -45.06 15.73
CA ARG A 48 36.75 -44.51 14.44
C ARG A 48 37.81 -44.71 13.37
N TYR A 49 37.43 -45.47 12.34
CA TYR A 49 38.10 -45.52 11.04
C TYR A 49 37.76 -44.26 10.23
N ARG A 50 38.77 -43.79 9.47
CA ARG A 50 38.86 -42.55 8.70
C ARG A 50 38.88 -42.85 7.21
N SER A 51 38.25 -42.01 6.37
CA SER A 51 38.64 -41.59 4.99
C SER A 51 37.49 -40.73 4.41
N HIS A 52 37.64 -39.42 4.21
CA HIS A 52 38.33 -38.65 3.15
C HIS A 52 37.63 -38.70 1.78
N SER A 53 36.96 -37.60 1.42
CA SER A 53 36.52 -37.28 0.07
C SER A 53 37.18 -35.99 -0.42
N VAL A 54 37.70 -36.03 -1.65
CA VAL A 54 38.33 -34.90 -2.36
C VAL A 54 37.24 -34.17 -3.15
N GLY A 55 37.11 -32.88 -2.89
CA GLY A 55 36.12 -32.00 -3.52
C GLY A 55 36.60 -31.39 -4.83
N THR A 56 35.73 -31.42 -5.82
CA THR A 56 35.77 -30.63 -7.05
C THR A 56 35.21 -29.23 -6.76
N PHE A 57 35.82 -28.16 -7.27
CA PHE A 57 35.11 -26.89 -7.43
C PHE A 57 35.53 -26.13 -8.70
N THR A 58 34.49 -25.52 -9.28
CA THR A 58 34.37 -24.77 -10.52
C THR A 58 34.50 -23.26 -10.28
N SER A 59 34.84 -22.47 -11.31
CA SER A 59 34.30 -21.11 -11.58
C SER A 59 34.85 -20.63 -12.93
N ARG A 60 34.01 -20.32 -13.92
CA ARG A 60 33.16 -19.13 -14.19
C ARG A 60 33.90 -17.90 -14.76
N LEU A 61 33.56 -17.66 -16.02
CA LEU A 61 33.53 -16.46 -16.87
C LEU A 61 33.36 -15.10 -16.15
N PRO A 62 33.89 -13.99 -16.73
CA PRO A 62 33.39 -12.65 -16.49
C PRO A 62 32.77 -11.94 -17.72
N GLN A 63 31.84 -11.06 -17.34
CA GLN A 63 31.06 -10.02 -18.02
C GLN A 63 31.74 -9.20 -19.13
N LEU A 64 30.93 -8.56 -19.99
CA LEU A 64 30.98 -7.09 -20.18
C LEU A 64 29.75 -6.52 -20.93
N THR A 65 29.22 -5.46 -20.34
CA THR A 65 28.15 -4.50 -20.75
C THR A 65 28.62 -3.56 -21.88
N ALA A 66 27.80 -3.37 -22.93
CA ALA A 66 26.85 -2.26 -23.15
C ALA A 66 27.48 -0.89 -23.50
N TYR A 67 27.31 -0.47 -24.76
CA TYR A 67 27.30 0.92 -25.23
C TYR A 67 26.26 1.05 -26.35
N SER A 68 25.36 2.02 -26.24
CA SER A 68 24.64 2.62 -27.37
C SER A 68 23.76 3.74 -26.84
N VAL A 69 23.90 4.96 -27.36
CA VAL A 69 22.81 5.87 -27.73
C VAL A 69 23.40 6.91 -28.70
N ASN A 70 22.75 7.12 -29.84
CA ASN A 70 22.99 8.20 -30.79
C ASN A 70 21.66 8.84 -31.22
N SER A 71 21.76 10.10 -31.70
CA SER A 71 20.83 10.84 -32.58
C SER A 71 19.51 11.32 -31.96
N SER A 72 18.85 12.43 -32.33
CA SER A 72 19.10 13.59 -33.21
C SER A 72 17.82 14.46 -33.23
N VAL A 73 17.93 15.81 -33.32
CA VAL A 73 17.16 16.74 -34.22
C VAL A 73 15.62 16.86 -33.96
N ASP A 74 14.88 18.00 -33.96
CA ASP A 74 14.89 19.29 -34.68
C ASP A 74 13.88 20.32 -34.06
N LYS A 75 14.02 21.62 -34.43
CA LYS A 75 13.00 22.69 -34.66
C LYS A 75 12.06 23.16 -33.50
N GLU A 76 11.55 24.40 -33.37
CA GLU A 76 11.29 25.54 -34.26
C GLU A 76 10.96 26.84 -33.45
N HIS A 77 11.27 28.00 -34.07
CA HIS A 77 10.65 29.35 -34.13
C HIS A 77 10.06 30.21 -32.97
N ASN A 78 10.25 31.53 -33.21
CA ASN A 78 9.51 32.76 -32.85
C ASN A 78 9.90 33.58 -31.62
N GLU A 79 10.26 34.85 -31.85
CA GLU A 79 9.52 36.04 -31.35
C GLU A 79 10.10 37.34 -31.96
N SER A 80 9.21 38.27 -32.30
CA SER A 80 9.56 39.63 -32.74
C SER A 80 8.63 40.60 -32.02
N ASP A 81 9.25 41.48 -31.22
CA ASP A 81 8.62 42.50 -30.40
C ASP A 81 8.15 43.71 -31.21
N SER A 82 7.07 44.36 -30.73
CA SER A 82 6.67 45.71 -31.13
C SER A 82 5.98 46.41 -29.97
N GLU A 83 6.75 47.22 -29.25
CA GLU A 83 6.25 48.26 -28.35
C GLU A 83 6.24 49.60 -29.09
N LYS A 84 5.11 50.33 -29.08
CA LYS A 84 5.13 51.81 -29.01
C LYS A 84 3.92 52.35 -28.25
N LYS A 85 4.26 53.12 -27.22
CA LYS A 85 3.46 54.14 -26.51
C LYS A 85 2.90 55.18 -27.48
N GLU A 86 1.74 55.75 -27.14
CA GLU A 86 1.66 57.20 -26.95
C GLU A 86 0.39 57.63 -26.19
N GLU A 87 0.60 58.63 -25.36
CA GLU A 87 -0.27 59.24 -24.36
C GLU A 87 -0.43 60.70 -24.80
N PHE A 88 -1.65 61.25 -24.94
CA PHE A 88 -1.85 62.70 -24.83
C PHE A 88 -3.27 63.10 -24.39
N ARG A 89 -3.27 64.14 -23.54
CA ARG A 89 -4.33 64.84 -22.80
C ARG A 89 -5.46 65.49 -23.64
N PRO A 90 -6.58 65.87 -22.98
CA PRO A 90 -7.74 66.50 -23.62
C PRO A 90 -7.63 68.04 -23.70
N LYS A 91 -8.22 68.63 -24.73
CA LYS A 91 -8.55 70.06 -24.80
C LYS A 91 -10.06 70.24 -24.92
N SER A 92 -10.62 70.81 -23.86
CA SER A 92 -11.96 71.40 -23.79
C SER A 92 -12.01 72.66 -24.65
N ILE A 93 -13.00 72.76 -25.53
CA ILE A 93 -13.45 74.02 -26.12
C ILE A 93 -14.97 74.06 -25.92
N GLY A 94 -15.40 74.98 -25.05
CA GLY A 94 -16.80 75.27 -24.80
C GLY A 94 -17.43 75.93 -26.02
N SER A 95 -18.58 75.42 -26.43
CA SER A 95 -19.47 76.09 -27.37
C SER A 95 -20.62 76.72 -26.59
N MET A 96 -20.71 78.04 -26.66
CA MET A 96 -21.75 78.85 -26.04
C MET A 96 -23.08 78.65 -26.77
N LEU A 97 -24.13 78.39 -26.00
CA LEU A 97 -25.52 78.41 -26.47
C LEU A 97 -25.98 79.87 -26.56
N THR A 98 -26.17 80.38 -27.77
CA THR A 98 -26.96 81.59 -28.02
C THR A 98 -28.43 81.23 -28.06
N SER A 99 -29.17 81.74 -27.08
CA SER A 99 -30.64 81.79 -27.06
C SER A 99 -31.12 82.98 -27.91
N GLY A 100 -32.15 82.79 -28.74
CA GLY A 100 -32.78 83.88 -29.45
C GLY A 100 -33.88 83.46 -30.43
N ILE A 101 -35.10 83.88 -30.11
CA ILE A 101 -36.27 84.13 -30.97
C ILE A 101 -37.30 83.00 -31.13
N ILE A 102 -38.41 83.22 -30.43
CA ILE A 102 -39.71 82.57 -30.55
C ILE A 102 -40.46 83.22 -31.72
N SER A 103 -40.56 82.53 -32.86
CA SER A 103 -41.65 82.64 -33.85
C SER A 103 -41.58 81.40 -34.76
N GLY A 104 -42.41 80.38 -34.46
CA GLY A 104 -42.16 78.99 -34.85
C GLY A 104 -42.55 78.58 -36.27
N PRO A 105 -42.14 77.37 -36.71
CA PRO A 105 -42.78 76.67 -37.82
C PRO A 105 -43.63 75.51 -37.30
N PHE A 106 -44.82 75.30 -37.88
CA PHE A 106 -45.48 73.99 -37.78
C PHE A 106 -44.46 72.89 -38.13
N PRO A 107 -44.42 71.77 -37.39
CA PRO A 107 -43.45 70.71 -37.65
C PRO A 107 -43.56 70.29 -39.12
N VAL A 108 -42.41 70.22 -39.81
CA VAL A 108 -42.34 69.79 -41.21
C VAL A 108 -43.13 68.47 -41.33
N PRO A 109 -44.00 68.27 -42.34
CA PRO A 109 -44.84 67.06 -42.43
C PRO A 109 -44.04 65.75 -42.36
N ALA A 110 -42.77 65.78 -42.80
CA ALA A 110 -41.84 64.66 -42.75
C ALA A 110 -40.99 64.54 -41.46
N LEU A 111 -41.12 65.46 -40.49
CA LEU A 111 -40.36 65.43 -39.23
C LEU A 111 -40.65 64.15 -38.44
N ARG A 112 -41.91 63.71 -38.44
CA ARG A 112 -42.32 62.45 -37.81
C ARG A 112 -41.64 61.25 -38.46
N ASP A 113 -41.60 61.21 -39.78
CA ASP A 113 -41.00 60.12 -40.55
C ASP A 113 -39.48 60.11 -40.40
N GLN A 114 -38.83 61.27 -40.45
CA GLN A 114 -37.39 61.41 -40.21
C GLN A 114 -37.01 60.99 -38.77
N SER A 115 -37.79 61.43 -37.78
CA SER A 115 -37.58 61.03 -36.38
C SER A 115 -37.82 59.54 -36.16
N ALA A 116 -38.82 58.96 -36.85
CA ALA A 116 -39.09 57.53 -36.82
C ALA A 116 -37.95 56.70 -37.46
N VAL A 117 -37.38 57.16 -38.57
CA VAL A 117 -36.23 56.50 -39.22
C VAL A 117 -34.99 56.56 -38.33
N VAL A 118 -34.70 57.71 -37.73
CA VAL A 118 -33.56 57.83 -36.79
C VAL A 118 -33.78 56.97 -35.55
N SER A 119 -34.98 56.98 -34.98
CA SER A 119 -35.30 56.18 -33.78
C SER A 119 -35.27 54.68 -34.05
N THR A 120 -35.76 54.24 -35.21
CA THR A 120 -35.69 52.82 -35.63
C THR A 120 -34.26 52.38 -35.91
N GLY A 121 -33.43 53.25 -36.49
CA GLY A 121 -31.98 53.01 -36.65
C GLY A 121 -31.27 52.83 -35.30
N MET A 122 -31.45 53.78 -34.37
CA MET A 122 -30.87 53.72 -33.02
C MET A 122 -31.34 52.49 -32.23
N ALA A 123 -32.64 52.15 -32.31
CA ALA A 123 -33.18 50.94 -31.71
C ALA A 123 -32.58 49.68 -32.34
N GLY A 124 -32.40 49.67 -33.66
CA GLY A 124 -31.76 48.57 -34.40
C GLY A 124 -30.30 48.34 -33.99
N GLU A 125 -29.51 49.40 -33.83
CA GLU A 125 -28.13 49.33 -33.36
C GLU A 125 -28.05 48.84 -31.91
N TYR A 126 -28.88 49.37 -31.03
CA TYR A 126 -28.98 48.92 -29.65
C TYR A 126 -29.35 47.43 -29.57
N MET A 127 -30.41 47.00 -30.27
CA MET A 127 -30.84 45.60 -30.31
C MET A 127 -29.73 44.67 -30.84
N ARG A 128 -28.96 45.11 -31.84
CA ARG A 128 -27.81 44.33 -32.34
C ARG A 128 -26.75 44.16 -31.25
N GLY A 129 -26.38 45.24 -30.57
CA GLY A 129 -25.46 45.18 -29.43
C GLY A 129 -25.97 44.27 -28.31
N VAL A 130 -27.26 44.32 -27.99
CA VAL A 130 -27.88 43.44 -26.98
C VAL A 130 -27.79 41.97 -27.40
N ARG A 131 -28.07 41.63 -28.68
CA ARG A 131 -27.92 40.26 -29.19
C ARG A 131 -26.48 39.74 -29.09
N GLU A 132 -25.50 40.60 -29.35
CA GLU A 132 -24.09 40.23 -29.23
C GLU A 132 -23.71 39.91 -27.76
N VAL A 133 -24.19 40.73 -26.82
CA VAL A 133 -23.99 40.53 -25.37
C VAL A 133 -24.70 39.28 -24.88
N GLU A 134 -25.97 39.08 -25.24
CA GLU A 134 -26.74 37.87 -24.94
C GLU A 134 -25.99 36.62 -25.46
N GLY A 135 -25.58 36.65 -26.73
CA GLY A 135 -24.83 35.56 -27.33
C GLY A 135 -23.51 35.28 -26.61
N ARG A 136 -22.85 36.31 -26.07
CA ARG A 136 -21.62 36.17 -25.26
C ARG A 136 -21.92 35.51 -23.91
N LEU A 137 -22.98 35.94 -23.22
CA LEU A 137 -23.41 35.37 -21.94
C LEU A 137 -23.81 33.89 -22.08
N ARG A 138 -24.62 33.55 -23.08
CA ARG A 138 -25.01 32.15 -23.37
C ARG A 138 -23.80 31.27 -23.69
N ARG A 139 -22.85 31.77 -24.50
CA ARG A 139 -21.59 31.05 -24.80
C ARG A 139 -20.78 30.80 -23.52
N GLN A 140 -20.68 31.79 -22.65
CA GLN A 140 -19.98 31.64 -21.37
C GLN A 140 -20.70 30.65 -20.44
N ALA A 141 -22.03 30.69 -20.36
CA ALA A 141 -22.83 29.72 -19.60
C ALA A 141 -22.63 28.29 -20.12
N GLY A 142 -22.52 28.13 -21.45
CA GLY A 142 -22.15 26.86 -22.09
C GLY A 142 -20.78 26.34 -21.63
N ARG A 143 -19.77 27.22 -21.54
CA ARG A 143 -18.43 26.87 -21.02
C ARG A 143 -18.47 26.46 -19.54
N VAL A 144 -19.20 27.20 -18.71
CA VAL A 144 -19.40 26.86 -17.29
C VAL A 144 -20.08 25.51 -17.13
N THR A 145 -21.10 25.24 -17.94
CA THR A 145 -21.84 23.97 -17.91
C THR A 145 -20.95 22.80 -18.36
N GLN A 146 -20.16 22.99 -19.42
CA GLN A 146 -19.19 21.99 -19.86
C GLN A 146 -18.14 21.71 -18.78
N GLU A 147 -17.72 22.72 -18.02
CA GLU A 147 -16.81 22.48 -16.90
C GLU A 147 -17.53 21.80 -15.71
N GLY A 148 -18.80 22.13 -15.47
CA GLY A 148 -19.63 21.41 -14.50
C GLY A 148 -19.69 19.90 -14.78
N THR A 149 -19.85 19.50 -16.04
CA THR A 149 -19.79 18.08 -16.41
C THR A 149 -18.39 17.50 -16.20
N GLY A 150 -17.32 18.23 -16.52
CA GLY A 150 -15.95 17.80 -16.26
C GLY A 150 -15.67 17.49 -14.78
N VAL A 151 -16.12 18.37 -13.89
CA VAL A 151 -16.04 18.19 -12.43
C VAL A 151 -16.88 17.01 -11.94
N GLU A 152 -18.08 16.82 -12.51
CA GLU A 152 -18.93 15.66 -12.22
C GLU A 152 -18.25 14.32 -12.53
N HIS A 153 -17.64 14.18 -13.71
CA HIS A 153 -16.89 12.97 -14.05
C HIS A 153 -15.75 12.69 -13.05
N GLN A 154 -15.06 13.73 -12.57
CA GLN A 154 -14.02 13.56 -11.55
C GLN A 154 -14.58 13.18 -10.19
N ARG A 155 -15.73 13.74 -9.80
CA ARG A 155 -16.46 13.35 -8.58
C ARG A 155 -16.74 11.85 -8.58
N GLU A 156 -17.28 11.31 -9.67
CA GLU A 156 -17.55 9.89 -9.80
C GLU A 156 -16.29 9.03 -9.64
N ARG A 157 -15.16 9.48 -10.22
CA ARG A 157 -13.87 8.79 -10.09
C ARG A 157 -13.35 8.82 -8.66
N LEU A 158 -13.46 9.95 -7.96
CA LEU A 158 -13.13 10.09 -6.53
C LEU A 158 -13.96 9.12 -5.68
N GLU A 159 -15.26 9.03 -5.93
CA GLU A 159 -16.14 8.10 -5.21
C GLU A 159 -15.76 6.63 -5.48
N LYS A 160 -15.46 6.27 -6.73
CA LYS A 160 -14.97 4.93 -7.07
C LYS A 160 -13.68 4.60 -6.31
N LEU A 161 -12.76 5.56 -6.20
CA LEU A 161 -11.52 5.40 -5.44
C LEU A 161 -11.79 5.29 -3.93
N LEU A 162 -12.72 6.07 -3.38
CA LEU A 162 -13.16 5.94 -1.98
C LEU A 162 -13.78 4.56 -1.69
N ARG A 163 -14.60 4.02 -2.60
CA ARG A 163 -15.13 2.65 -2.50
C ARG A 163 -13.98 1.62 -2.50
N SER A 164 -12.97 1.81 -3.34
CA SER A 164 -11.74 0.98 -3.34
C SER A 164 -11.01 1.03 -2.00
N LEU A 165 -10.77 2.22 -1.44
CA LEU A 165 -10.12 2.37 -0.12
C LEU A 165 -10.92 1.72 1.01
N ARG A 166 -12.25 1.88 1.01
CA ARG A 166 -13.14 1.23 1.99
C ARG A 166 -13.06 -0.30 1.88
N ARG A 167 -12.99 -0.84 0.66
CA ARG A 167 -12.75 -2.28 0.45
C ARG A 167 -11.37 -2.70 0.97
N ALA A 168 -10.31 -1.93 0.69
CA ALA A 168 -8.97 -2.23 1.18
C ALA A 168 -8.89 -2.21 2.72
N LEU A 169 -9.58 -1.28 3.38
CA LEU A 169 -9.70 -1.24 4.85
C LEU A 169 -10.39 -2.49 5.40
N LEU A 170 -11.46 -2.96 4.74
CA LEU A 170 -12.15 -4.18 5.14
C LEU A 170 -11.26 -5.41 4.96
N VAL A 171 -10.51 -5.51 3.85
CA VAL A 171 -9.53 -6.58 3.65
C VAL A 171 -8.44 -6.55 4.71
N ASN A 172 -7.92 -5.37 5.04
CA ASN A 172 -6.92 -5.22 6.10
C ASN A 172 -7.48 -5.65 7.47
N GLN A 173 -8.70 -5.26 7.81
CA GLN A 173 -9.38 -5.68 9.04
C GLN A 173 -9.53 -7.20 9.09
N GLN A 174 -10.05 -7.83 8.02
CA GLN A 174 -10.18 -9.28 7.93
C GLN A 174 -8.82 -9.99 7.98
N SER A 175 -7.76 -9.37 7.45
CA SER A 175 -6.41 -9.91 7.52
C SER A 175 -5.90 -9.94 8.97
N ALA A 176 -6.09 -8.83 9.69
CA ALA A 176 -5.70 -8.71 11.09
C ALA A 176 -6.54 -9.62 12.01
N GLU A 177 -7.84 -9.75 11.76
CA GLU A 177 -8.72 -10.68 12.47
C GLU A 177 -8.38 -12.14 12.16
N GLY A 178 -8.10 -12.46 10.89
CA GLY A 178 -7.70 -13.79 10.45
C GLY A 178 -6.45 -14.31 11.19
N ARG A 179 -5.49 -13.42 11.46
CA ARG A 179 -4.27 -13.75 12.20
C ARG A 179 -4.50 -14.03 13.69
N LYS A 180 -5.62 -13.61 14.27
CA LYS A 180 -5.96 -13.94 15.66
C LYS A 180 -6.31 -15.42 15.85
N PHE A 181 -6.60 -16.15 14.76
CA PHE A 181 -6.88 -17.59 14.79
C PHE A 181 -5.61 -18.45 14.86
N ARG A 182 -4.42 -17.85 14.93
CA ARG A 182 -3.19 -18.59 15.24
C ARG A 182 -3.31 -19.28 16.61
N PRO A 183 -2.76 -20.51 16.77
CA PRO A 183 -2.92 -21.26 18.02
C PRO A 183 -2.27 -20.54 19.21
N ALA A 184 -2.96 -20.57 20.35
CA ALA A 184 -2.55 -19.85 21.57
C ALA A 184 -1.26 -20.36 22.21
N THR A 185 -0.75 -21.52 21.77
CA THR A 185 0.40 -22.20 22.39
C THR A 185 1.66 -21.36 22.40
N THR A 186 1.85 -20.46 21.43
CA THR A 186 2.90 -19.42 21.42
C THR A 186 2.75 -18.39 20.28
N GLU A 187 1.74 -18.52 19.41
CA GLU A 187 1.70 -17.86 18.08
C GLU A 187 0.85 -16.57 18.02
N THR A 188 0.29 -16.14 19.15
CA THR A 188 -0.61 -14.97 19.26
C THR A 188 0.11 -13.66 19.58
N ILE A 189 1.44 -13.69 19.73
CA ILE A 189 2.25 -12.50 20.03
C ILE A 189 2.35 -11.62 18.79
N TRP A 190 2.24 -10.30 19.00
CA TRP A 190 2.38 -9.28 17.97
C TRP A 190 3.72 -9.36 17.26
N ASP A 191 3.70 -9.43 15.93
CA ASP A 191 4.89 -9.43 15.10
C ASP A 191 5.00 -8.24 14.13
N GLY A 192 6.13 -8.13 13.42
CA GLY A 192 6.36 -7.02 12.49
C GLY A 192 5.41 -7.00 11.30
N ALA A 193 4.79 -8.13 10.96
CA ALA A 193 3.75 -8.17 9.94
C ALA A 193 2.41 -7.65 10.50
N ASP A 194 2.13 -7.80 11.81
CA ASP A 194 1.03 -7.08 12.48
C ASP A 194 1.26 -5.58 12.50
N ASP A 195 2.50 -5.13 12.73
CA ASP A 195 2.86 -3.71 12.68
C ASP A 195 2.63 -3.13 11.28
N LEU A 196 3.02 -3.85 10.23
CA LEU A 196 2.81 -3.42 8.86
C LEU A 196 1.33 -3.45 8.45
N LEU A 197 0.52 -4.40 8.93
CA LEU A 197 -0.93 -4.36 8.78
C LEU A 197 -1.55 -3.15 9.50
N ARG A 198 -1.04 -2.80 10.68
CA ARG A 198 -1.50 -1.61 11.43
C ARG A 198 -1.12 -0.31 10.71
N ASN A 199 0.09 -0.26 10.13
CA ASN A 199 0.56 0.87 9.34
C ASN A 199 -0.26 1.04 8.05
N GLU A 200 -0.54 -0.07 7.34
CA GLU A 200 -1.46 -0.08 6.18
C GLU A 200 -2.83 0.50 6.58
N ARG A 201 -3.42 0.03 7.69
CA ARG A 201 -4.72 0.53 8.17
C ARG A 201 -4.69 2.03 8.45
N ARG A 202 -3.65 2.51 9.13
CA ARG A 202 -3.49 3.93 9.47
C ARG A 202 -3.37 4.78 8.21
N GLY A 203 -2.50 4.39 7.28
CA GLY A 203 -2.30 5.11 6.04
C GLY A 203 -3.56 5.11 5.16
N LEU A 204 -4.27 3.98 5.04
CA LEU A 204 -5.55 3.92 4.32
C LEU A 204 -6.61 4.87 4.90
N ASN A 205 -6.67 5.03 6.22
CA ASN A 205 -7.58 5.99 6.86
C ASN A 205 -7.19 7.45 6.55
N VAL A 206 -5.90 7.77 6.51
CA VAL A 206 -5.43 9.11 6.11
C VAL A 206 -5.82 9.40 4.66
N LEU A 207 -5.56 8.47 3.73
CA LEU A 207 -5.95 8.63 2.32
C LEU A 207 -7.47 8.74 2.15
N LYS A 208 -8.25 8.01 2.96
CA LYS A 208 -9.71 8.11 2.96
C LYS A 208 -10.16 9.53 3.36
N GLN A 209 -9.61 10.08 4.43
CA GLN A 209 -9.95 11.44 4.89
C GLN A 209 -9.54 12.50 3.86
N GLU A 210 -8.37 12.34 3.23
CA GLU A 210 -7.89 13.22 2.16
C GLU A 210 -8.87 13.24 0.98
N LEU A 211 -9.31 12.05 0.51
CA LEU A 211 -10.30 11.96 -0.57
C LEU A 211 -11.69 12.47 -0.16
N GLU A 212 -12.14 12.24 1.07
CA GLU A 212 -13.42 12.77 1.58
C GLU A 212 -13.40 14.31 1.66
N SER A 213 -12.27 14.90 2.04
CA SER A 213 -12.05 16.35 1.97
C SER A 213 -12.08 16.87 0.53
N MET A 214 -11.41 16.19 -0.40
CA MET A 214 -11.44 16.56 -1.81
C MET A 214 -12.85 16.46 -2.40
N LEU A 215 -13.60 15.41 -2.07
CA LEU A 215 -14.98 15.24 -2.51
C LEU A 215 -15.88 16.40 -2.05
N LYS A 216 -15.72 16.87 -0.80
CA LYS A 216 -16.45 18.04 -0.29
C LYS A 216 -16.12 19.30 -1.12
N LYS A 217 -14.84 19.54 -1.42
CA LYS A 217 -14.41 20.66 -2.27
C LYS A 217 -14.98 20.57 -3.69
N THR A 218 -15.07 19.36 -4.25
CA THR A 218 -15.68 19.11 -5.56
C THR A 218 -17.17 19.46 -5.54
N LEU A 219 -17.91 19.03 -4.51
CA LEU A 219 -19.33 19.34 -4.37
C LEU A 219 -19.60 20.83 -4.20
N THR A 220 -18.80 21.54 -3.40
CA THR A 220 -18.92 23.01 -3.28
C THR A 220 -18.63 23.70 -4.61
N GLN A 221 -17.62 23.23 -5.36
CA GLN A 221 -17.32 23.81 -6.67
C GLN A 221 -18.44 23.59 -7.68
N GLN A 222 -19.11 22.43 -7.64
CA GLN A 222 -20.28 22.16 -8.49
C GLN A 222 -21.43 23.13 -8.21
N GLN A 223 -21.70 23.43 -6.95
CA GLN A 223 -22.72 24.42 -6.57
C GLN A 223 -22.36 25.81 -7.10
N VAL A 224 -21.11 26.24 -6.91
CA VAL A 224 -20.63 27.55 -7.41
C VAL A 224 -20.70 27.64 -8.94
N LEU A 225 -20.38 26.55 -9.66
CA LEU A 225 -20.53 26.49 -11.13
C LEU A 225 -22.00 26.57 -11.55
N ALA A 226 -22.90 25.88 -10.84
CA ALA A 226 -24.34 25.92 -11.13
C ALA A 226 -24.93 27.33 -10.89
N GLU A 227 -24.54 27.99 -9.79
CA GLU A 227 -24.92 29.37 -9.49
C GLU A 227 -24.38 30.35 -10.53
N SER A 228 -23.11 30.21 -10.93
CA SER A 228 -22.51 31.05 -11.97
C SER A 228 -23.19 30.86 -13.33
N SER A 229 -23.53 29.62 -13.70
CA SER A 229 -24.28 29.33 -14.93
C SER A 229 -25.67 29.95 -14.90
N LYS A 230 -26.38 29.83 -13.77
CA LYS A 230 -27.68 30.46 -13.56
C LYS A 230 -27.61 31.99 -13.70
N GLN A 231 -26.66 32.63 -13.02
CA GLN A 231 -26.47 34.09 -13.11
C GLN A 231 -26.23 34.56 -14.55
N LEU A 232 -25.43 33.84 -15.33
CA LEU A 232 -25.19 34.16 -16.74
C LEU A 232 -26.44 34.00 -17.60
N LEU A 233 -27.24 32.95 -17.36
CA LEU A 233 -28.49 32.71 -18.07
C LEU A 233 -29.57 33.73 -17.70
N ASP A 234 -29.68 34.11 -16.43
CA ASP A 234 -30.58 35.16 -15.96
C ASP A 234 -30.22 36.50 -16.63
N CYS A 235 -28.93 36.87 -16.67
CA CYS A 235 -28.47 38.05 -17.40
C CYS A 235 -28.78 37.96 -18.91
N ALA A 236 -28.58 36.78 -19.53
CA ALA A 236 -28.89 36.60 -20.94
C ALA A 236 -30.39 36.73 -21.22
N PHE A 237 -31.23 36.18 -20.34
CA PHE A 237 -32.68 36.26 -20.44
C PHE A 237 -33.16 37.71 -20.36
N GLU A 238 -32.71 38.45 -19.34
CA GLU A 238 -33.00 39.88 -19.16
C GLU A 238 -32.59 40.73 -20.36
N ARG A 239 -31.53 40.33 -21.09
CA ARG A 239 -31.12 40.99 -22.34
C ARG A 239 -31.96 40.56 -23.53
N SER A 240 -32.38 39.30 -23.60
CA SER A 240 -33.20 38.80 -24.70
C SER A 240 -34.59 39.45 -24.79
N ILE A 241 -35.18 39.91 -23.68
CA ILE A 241 -36.49 40.60 -23.64
C ILE A 241 -36.53 41.81 -24.59
N VAL A 242 -35.45 42.59 -24.63
CA VAL A 242 -35.33 43.77 -25.51
C VAL A 242 -35.44 43.40 -26.99
N THR A 243 -35.07 42.16 -27.33
CA THR A 243 -35.04 41.65 -28.71
C THR A 243 -36.32 40.92 -29.13
N GLU A 244 -37.26 40.67 -28.21
CA GLU A 244 -38.55 40.01 -28.49
C GLU A 244 -39.50 40.88 -29.32
N LEU A 245 -39.30 42.20 -29.34
CA LEU A 245 -40.11 43.15 -30.12
C LEU A 245 -39.78 43.15 -31.62
N LEU A 246 -38.92 42.25 -32.10
CA LEU A 246 -38.57 42.13 -33.51
C LEU A 246 -39.58 41.27 -34.29
N PRO A 247 -40.10 41.74 -35.43
CA PRO A 247 -40.68 40.87 -36.43
C PRO A 247 -39.58 39.92 -36.95
N GLN A 248 -39.81 38.61 -36.89
CA GLN A 248 -38.89 37.60 -37.43
C GLN A 248 -38.75 37.61 -38.97
N HIS A 249 -39.43 38.54 -39.66
CA HIS A 249 -39.38 38.68 -41.11
C HIS A 249 -39.30 40.15 -41.52
N GLY A 250 -38.34 40.47 -42.39
CA GLY A 250 -38.29 41.76 -43.06
C GLY A 250 -36.88 42.31 -43.21
N SER A 251 -36.08 41.69 -44.08
CA SER A 251 -34.99 42.40 -44.73
C SER A 251 -35.60 43.59 -45.48
N LEU A 252 -35.42 44.81 -44.95
CA LEU A 252 -35.51 46.03 -45.73
C LEU A 252 -34.07 46.53 -45.93
N LEU A 253 -33.35 45.82 -46.80
CA LEU A 253 -32.30 46.43 -47.61
C LEU A 253 -32.98 47.44 -48.55
N ALA A 254 -33.30 48.63 -48.04
CA ALA A 254 -33.56 49.79 -48.86
C ALA A 254 -32.47 50.81 -48.55
N GLY A 255 -31.56 50.99 -49.52
CA GLY A 255 -30.42 51.89 -49.39
C GLY A 255 -30.86 53.30 -49.04
N VAL A 256 -30.51 53.74 -47.83
CA VAL A 256 -30.54 55.14 -47.45
C VAL A 256 -29.15 55.48 -46.95
N LYS A 257 -28.44 56.33 -47.71
CA LYS A 257 -27.18 56.92 -47.29
C LYS A 257 -27.44 57.71 -46.01
N THR A 258 -26.91 57.23 -44.90
CA THR A 258 -26.91 57.92 -43.62
C THR A 258 -25.94 59.10 -43.69
N TYR A 259 -26.47 60.32 -43.65
CA TYR A 259 -25.69 61.50 -43.28
C TYR A 259 -25.38 61.45 -41.77
N PRO A 260 -24.19 61.88 -41.32
CA PRO A 260 -23.89 61.95 -39.91
C PRO A 260 -24.74 63.07 -39.28
N SER A 261 -25.71 62.67 -38.45
CA SER A 261 -26.48 63.62 -37.64
C SER A 261 -25.61 64.12 -36.47
N PRO A 262 -25.59 65.42 -36.12
CA PRO A 262 -24.60 66.02 -35.23
C PRO A 262 -24.90 65.85 -33.73
N LEU A 263 -25.78 64.93 -33.35
CA LEU A 263 -26.11 64.68 -31.94
C LEU A 263 -25.29 63.50 -31.42
N SER A 264 -24.01 63.79 -31.18
CA SER A 264 -23.14 62.97 -30.33
C SER A 264 -23.65 63.07 -28.89
N LEU A 265 -24.62 62.22 -28.55
CA LEU A 265 -24.98 61.95 -27.18
C LEU A 265 -23.94 60.99 -26.60
N LYS A 266 -23.25 61.48 -25.57
CA LYS A 266 -22.39 60.71 -24.66
C LYS A 266 -23.02 59.36 -24.32
N PRO A 267 -22.22 58.29 -24.12
CA PRO A 267 -22.73 56.99 -23.73
C PRO A 267 -23.42 57.08 -22.37
N ASP A 268 -24.73 56.85 -22.36
CA ASP A 268 -25.55 56.73 -21.15
C ASP A 268 -25.23 55.41 -20.42
N PRO A 269 -25.43 55.32 -19.09
CA PRO A 269 -25.19 54.12 -18.27
C PRO A 269 -26.12 52.93 -18.59
N THR A 270 -26.96 53.05 -19.61
CA THR A 270 -27.97 52.10 -20.10
C THR A 270 -27.59 51.51 -21.46
N GLY A 271 -26.29 51.33 -21.72
CA GLY A 271 -25.81 50.68 -22.93
C GLY A 271 -26.22 49.20 -23.02
N PRO A 272 -26.07 48.57 -24.21
CA PRO A 272 -26.41 47.16 -24.42
C PRO A 272 -25.60 46.20 -23.51
N PHE A 273 -24.49 46.68 -22.97
CA PHE A 273 -23.63 45.98 -22.02
C PHE A 273 -23.72 46.62 -20.63
N THR A 274 -24.50 46.00 -19.73
CA THR A 274 -24.72 46.51 -18.38
C THR A 274 -23.58 46.09 -17.42
N PRO A 275 -23.38 46.81 -16.30
CA PRO A 275 -22.37 46.43 -15.30
C PRO A 275 -22.62 45.04 -14.69
N GLU A 276 -23.88 44.60 -14.58
CA GLU A 276 -24.24 43.26 -14.08
C GLU A 276 -23.76 42.18 -15.06
N CYS A 277 -23.92 42.40 -16.37
CA CYS A 277 -23.42 41.48 -17.41
C CYS A 277 -21.90 41.38 -17.35
N LYS A 278 -21.21 42.50 -17.12
CA LYS A 278 -19.75 42.53 -16.94
C LYS A 278 -19.34 41.73 -15.70
N GLN A 279 -19.98 42.00 -14.57
CA GLN A 279 -19.72 41.31 -13.30
C GLN A 279 -19.95 39.80 -13.42
N ALA A 280 -21.03 39.36 -14.08
CA ALA A 280 -21.33 37.94 -14.29
C ALA A 280 -20.30 37.24 -15.18
N LEU A 281 -19.80 37.92 -16.23
CA LEU A 281 -18.74 37.39 -17.09
C LEU A 281 -17.40 37.29 -16.36
N ASP A 282 -17.04 38.32 -15.60
CA ASP A 282 -15.79 38.36 -14.85
C ASP A 282 -15.82 37.33 -13.71
N SER A 283 -16.91 37.25 -12.93
CA SER A 283 -17.09 36.25 -11.87
C SER A 283 -17.04 34.83 -12.43
N SER A 284 -17.74 34.56 -13.54
CA SER A 284 -17.71 33.27 -14.23
C SER A 284 -16.29 32.87 -14.66
N SER A 285 -15.51 33.83 -15.18
CA SER A 285 -14.13 33.57 -15.61
C SER A 285 -13.25 33.16 -14.43
N THR A 286 -13.43 33.79 -13.25
CA THR A 286 -12.72 33.40 -12.03
C THR A 286 -13.13 32.02 -11.52
N VAL A 287 -14.43 31.72 -11.53
CA VAL A 287 -14.98 30.41 -11.12
C VAL A 287 -14.47 29.28 -12.03
N LEU A 288 -14.42 29.52 -13.34
CA LEU A 288 -13.86 28.56 -14.30
C LEU A 288 -12.39 28.26 -14.02
N ARG A 289 -11.58 29.30 -13.79
CA ARG A 289 -10.15 29.12 -13.48
C ARG A 289 -9.95 28.33 -12.18
N GLN A 290 -10.72 28.63 -11.14
CA GLN A 290 -10.69 27.89 -9.88
C GLN A 290 -11.11 26.42 -10.08
N SER A 291 -12.13 26.18 -10.89
CA SER A 291 -12.58 24.81 -11.22
C SER A 291 -11.50 24.02 -11.95
N GLN A 292 -10.87 24.61 -12.96
CA GLN A 292 -9.79 23.98 -13.72
C GLN A 292 -8.61 23.58 -12.81
N GLN A 293 -8.18 24.51 -11.95
CA GLN A 293 -7.12 24.25 -10.97
C GLN A 293 -7.52 23.14 -9.99
N LEU A 294 -8.78 23.12 -9.53
CA LEU A 294 -9.29 22.04 -8.68
C LEU A 294 -9.22 20.69 -9.38
N ARG A 295 -9.55 20.62 -10.67
CA ARG A 295 -9.50 19.36 -11.43
C ARG A 295 -8.10 18.81 -11.61
N GLU A 296 -7.11 19.68 -11.82
CA GLU A 296 -5.70 19.30 -11.88
C GLU A 296 -5.26 18.73 -10.53
N ASN A 297 -5.58 19.43 -9.45
CA ASN A 297 -5.30 18.98 -8.08
C ASN A 297 -5.96 17.63 -7.77
N ILE A 298 -7.22 17.40 -8.16
CA ILE A 298 -7.92 16.12 -8.00
C ILE A 298 -7.17 15.01 -8.74
N SER A 299 -6.74 15.25 -9.98
CA SER A 299 -6.04 14.26 -10.80
C SER A 299 -4.69 13.86 -10.18
N GLN A 300 -3.97 14.84 -9.62
CA GLN A 300 -2.71 14.61 -8.92
C GLN A 300 -2.94 13.80 -7.63
N VAL A 301 -3.87 14.23 -6.78
CA VAL A 301 -4.20 13.54 -5.51
C VAL A 301 -4.67 12.11 -5.77
N MET A 302 -5.51 11.89 -6.78
CA MET A 302 -5.94 10.54 -7.16
C MET A 302 -4.77 9.64 -7.54
N SER A 303 -3.84 10.12 -8.36
CA SER A 303 -2.66 9.37 -8.78
C SER A 303 -1.76 9.04 -7.59
N ASP A 304 -1.57 10.01 -6.69
CA ASP A 304 -0.80 9.82 -5.46
C ASP A 304 -1.45 8.84 -4.48
N VAL A 305 -2.77 8.90 -4.32
CA VAL A 305 -3.52 7.97 -3.47
C VAL A 305 -3.44 6.54 -4.02
N ILE A 306 -3.58 6.35 -5.33
CA ILE A 306 -3.44 5.03 -5.96
C ILE A 306 -2.05 4.47 -5.69
N ARG A 307 -0.99 5.25 -5.92
CA ARG A 307 0.40 4.84 -5.65
C ARG A 307 0.59 4.45 -4.18
N LYS A 308 0.25 5.34 -3.25
CA LYS A 308 0.39 5.09 -1.80
C LYS A 308 -0.42 3.87 -1.35
N GLN A 309 -1.65 3.71 -1.85
CA GLN A 309 -2.48 2.54 -1.57
C GLN A 309 -1.79 1.24 -2.04
N THR A 310 -1.26 1.23 -3.27
CA THR A 310 -0.58 0.05 -3.82
C THR A 310 0.70 -0.28 -3.06
N ASP A 311 1.47 0.72 -2.63
CA ASP A 311 2.73 0.54 -1.91
C ASP A 311 2.49 -0.02 -0.51
N MET A 312 1.54 0.55 0.24
CA MET A 312 1.16 0.04 1.55
C MET A 312 0.62 -1.40 1.46
N HIS A 313 -0.21 -1.68 0.45
CA HIS A 313 -0.74 -3.02 0.25
C HIS A 313 0.35 -4.04 -0.07
N ARG A 314 1.31 -3.65 -0.92
CA ARG A 314 2.46 -4.47 -1.29
C ARG A 314 3.32 -4.75 -0.07
N SER A 315 3.73 -3.71 0.67
CA SER A 315 4.56 -3.84 1.87
C SER A 315 3.95 -4.77 2.91
N ALA A 316 2.66 -4.62 3.23
CA ALA A 316 1.98 -5.51 4.17
C ALA A 316 1.89 -6.96 3.65
N SER A 317 1.72 -7.15 2.33
CA SER A 317 1.64 -8.49 1.74
C SER A 317 3.00 -9.18 1.65
N GLU A 318 4.07 -8.43 1.38
CA GLU A 318 5.46 -8.92 1.41
C GLU A 318 5.85 -9.35 2.82
N ALA A 319 5.50 -8.56 3.84
CA ALA A 319 5.74 -8.90 5.24
C ALA A 319 5.02 -10.18 5.68
N LEU A 320 3.78 -10.39 5.22
CA LEU A 320 3.06 -11.65 5.46
C LEU A 320 3.77 -12.84 4.82
N LEU A 321 4.28 -12.67 3.60
CA LEU A 321 5.02 -13.72 2.90
C LEU A 321 6.34 -14.03 3.60
N GLU A 322 7.08 -13.01 4.02
CA GLU A 322 8.30 -13.17 4.81
C GLU A 322 8.03 -13.90 6.13
N LYS A 323 6.91 -13.57 6.80
CA LYS A 323 6.54 -14.26 8.03
C LYS A 323 6.19 -15.74 7.80
N ILE A 324 5.53 -16.05 6.69
CA ILE A 324 5.24 -17.43 6.29
C ILE A 324 6.54 -18.19 6.04
N THR A 325 7.48 -17.62 5.29
CA THR A 325 8.76 -18.30 4.97
C THR A 325 9.58 -18.54 6.23
N GLU A 326 9.66 -17.56 7.13
CA GLU A 326 10.28 -17.71 8.45
C GLU A 326 9.65 -18.87 9.25
N THR A 327 8.32 -18.93 9.30
CA THR A 327 7.60 -19.95 10.07
C THR A 327 7.81 -21.36 9.49
N ILE A 328 7.82 -21.49 8.16
CA ILE A 328 8.12 -22.75 7.47
C ILE A 328 9.56 -23.19 7.72
N ASN A 329 10.53 -22.27 7.69
CA ASN A 329 11.93 -22.60 7.98
C ASN A 329 12.07 -23.13 9.42
N LEU A 330 11.40 -22.50 10.39
CA LEU A 330 11.38 -23.00 11.78
C LEU A 330 10.73 -24.38 11.89
N GLU A 331 9.62 -24.65 11.17
CA GLU A 331 9.01 -25.98 11.10
C GLU A 331 9.99 -27.05 10.58
N GLN A 332 10.80 -26.72 9.57
CA GLN A 332 11.81 -27.62 9.03
C GLN A 332 12.90 -27.93 10.06
N HIS A 333 13.42 -26.91 10.76
CA HIS A 333 14.40 -27.12 11.83
C HIS A 333 13.86 -27.96 13.00
N LEU A 334 12.59 -27.74 13.39
CA LEU A 334 11.92 -28.55 14.40
C LEU A 334 11.78 -30.00 13.95
N THR A 335 11.46 -30.23 12.67
CA THR A 335 11.35 -31.58 12.10
C THR A 335 12.69 -32.32 12.16
N LEU A 336 13.79 -31.65 11.81
CA LEU A 336 15.14 -32.22 11.88
C LEU A 336 15.56 -32.49 13.34
N SER A 337 15.32 -31.55 14.23
CA SER A 337 15.69 -31.66 15.66
C SER A 337 14.89 -32.76 16.36
N SER A 338 13.59 -32.88 16.07
CA SER A 338 12.72 -33.94 16.57
C SER A 338 13.22 -35.32 16.10
N ALA A 339 13.51 -35.46 14.80
CA ALA A 339 14.05 -36.71 14.24
C ALA A 339 15.39 -37.10 14.88
N ALA A 340 16.30 -36.14 15.06
CA ALA A 340 17.60 -36.36 15.71
C ALA A 340 17.44 -36.78 17.18
N THR A 341 16.56 -36.11 17.93
CA THR A 341 16.25 -36.42 19.34
C THR A 341 15.66 -37.82 19.45
N ARG A 342 14.71 -38.18 18.58
CA ARG A 342 14.14 -39.53 18.51
C ARG A 342 15.21 -40.59 18.23
N GLN A 343 16.15 -40.31 17.33
CA GLN A 343 17.25 -41.22 17.06
C GLN A 343 18.17 -41.39 18.27
N ALA A 344 18.47 -40.31 19.01
CA ALA A 344 19.25 -40.37 20.23
C ALA A 344 18.57 -41.19 21.33
N ILE A 345 17.25 -41.05 21.50
CA ILE A 345 16.46 -41.90 22.41
C ILE A 345 16.66 -43.37 22.07
N TYR A 346 16.48 -43.78 20.80
CA TYR A 346 16.66 -45.17 20.41
C TYR A 346 18.11 -45.67 20.60
N ARG A 347 19.11 -44.82 20.35
CA ARG A 347 20.52 -45.16 20.60
C ARG A 347 20.78 -45.39 22.09
N LYS A 348 20.35 -44.47 22.96
CA LYS A 348 20.51 -44.59 24.42
C LYS A 348 19.73 -45.77 24.99
N GLN A 349 18.53 -46.06 24.49
CA GLN A 349 17.78 -47.27 24.85
C GLN A 349 18.56 -48.56 24.51
N ARG A 350 19.19 -48.64 23.32
CA ARG A 350 20.04 -49.79 22.97
C ARG A 350 21.26 -49.90 23.88
N GLN A 351 21.92 -48.79 24.19
CA GLN A 351 23.05 -48.78 25.14
C GLN A 351 22.62 -49.29 26.52
N MET A 352 21.47 -48.82 27.01
CA MET A 352 20.88 -49.25 28.28
C MET A 352 20.55 -50.76 28.28
N GLN A 353 20.02 -51.30 27.18
CA GLN A 353 19.78 -52.74 27.03
C GLN A 353 21.09 -53.54 27.08
N CYS A 354 22.14 -53.09 26.38
CA CYS A 354 23.46 -53.73 26.42
C CYS A 354 24.07 -53.68 27.83
N ALA A 355 24.02 -52.52 28.50
CA ALA A 355 24.52 -52.37 29.87
C ALA A 355 23.73 -53.23 30.86
N GLY A 356 22.41 -53.35 30.68
CA GLY A 356 21.55 -54.23 31.47
C GLY A 356 21.91 -55.71 31.28
N TYR A 357 22.14 -56.13 30.04
CA TYR A 357 22.62 -57.48 29.73
C TYR A 357 23.99 -57.77 30.37
N SER A 358 24.95 -56.85 30.24
CA SER A 358 26.27 -56.96 30.88
C SER A 358 26.18 -57.02 32.40
N LEU A 359 25.30 -56.23 33.02
CA LEU A 359 25.06 -56.29 34.46
C LEU A 359 24.49 -57.64 34.88
N GLY A 360 23.50 -58.17 34.15
CA GLY A 360 22.95 -59.51 34.38
C GLY A 360 24.03 -60.60 34.34
N ARG A 361 24.92 -60.53 33.34
CA ARG A 361 26.05 -61.46 33.23
C ARG A 361 27.06 -61.32 34.38
N ALA A 362 27.38 -60.08 34.80
CA ALA A 362 28.29 -59.81 35.90
C ALA A 362 27.73 -60.27 37.26
N MET A 363 26.41 -60.20 37.45
CA MET A 363 25.75 -60.68 38.66
C MET A 363 25.61 -62.21 38.72
N GLY A 364 25.81 -62.92 37.60
CA GLY A 364 25.75 -64.37 37.45
C GLY A 364 24.31 -64.95 37.38
N PRO A 365 24.17 -66.28 37.24
CA PRO A 365 22.90 -66.95 36.90
C PRO A 365 21.80 -66.72 37.93
N VAL A 366 20.61 -66.31 37.48
CA VAL A 366 19.46 -66.04 38.37
C VAL A 366 18.58 -67.27 38.54
N CYS A 367 18.57 -68.20 37.57
CA CYS A 367 17.77 -69.43 37.63
C CYS A 367 18.61 -70.68 37.29
N SER A 368 18.09 -71.85 37.65
CA SER A 368 18.71 -73.15 37.37
C SER A 368 18.78 -73.53 35.90
N ALA A 369 18.23 -72.72 34.98
CA ALA A 369 18.41 -72.90 33.55
C ALA A 369 19.73 -72.26 33.03
N ASP A 370 20.37 -71.39 33.81
CA ASP A 370 21.63 -70.71 33.45
C ASP A 370 22.88 -71.47 33.93
N LEU A 371 22.85 -72.81 33.94
CA LEU A 371 23.91 -73.68 34.51
C LEU A 371 25.30 -73.48 33.88
N PHE A 372 25.38 -72.91 32.67
CA PHE A 372 26.63 -72.63 31.98
C PHE A 372 27.20 -71.22 32.26
N CYS A 373 26.55 -70.42 33.11
CA CYS A 373 27.05 -69.12 33.53
C CYS A 373 27.87 -69.23 34.83
N ARG A 374 28.98 -68.49 34.91
CA ARG A 374 29.93 -68.45 36.05
C ARG A 374 29.21 -68.14 37.37
N GLU A 375 29.73 -68.67 38.49
CA GLU A 375 29.11 -68.52 39.83
C GLU A 375 28.92 -67.06 40.27
N ARG A 376 27.80 -66.77 40.97
CA ARG A 376 27.52 -65.43 41.52
C ARG A 376 28.42 -65.13 42.72
N LEU A 377 28.96 -63.91 42.78
CA LEU A 377 29.73 -63.41 43.92
C LEU A 377 28.95 -63.36 45.26
N SER A 378 27.61 -63.42 45.20
CA SER A 378 26.74 -63.40 46.37
C SER A 378 26.49 -64.77 47.00
N ARG A 379 27.06 -65.86 46.48
CA ARG A 379 26.91 -67.19 47.08
C ARG A 379 27.84 -67.37 48.28
N PRO A 380 27.44 -68.16 49.31
CA PRO A 380 28.23 -68.39 50.52
C PRO A 380 29.65 -68.90 50.26
N MET A 381 29.85 -69.71 49.20
CA MET A 381 31.18 -70.26 48.84
C MET A 381 32.19 -69.18 48.49
N THR A 382 31.83 -68.22 47.63
CA THR A 382 32.71 -67.09 47.26
C THR A 382 32.99 -66.18 48.46
N GLN A 383 31.99 -66.00 49.34
CA GLN A 383 32.13 -65.24 50.58
C GLN A 383 33.02 -65.93 51.62
N LEU A 384 33.05 -67.26 51.65
CA LEU A 384 33.94 -68.04 52.53
C LEU A 384 35.40 -67.90 52.09
N TYR A 385 35.70 -67.96 50.79
CA TYR A 385 37.05 -67.71 50.28
C TYR A 385 37.55 -66.30 50.61
N GLY A 386 36.69 -65.29 50.53
CA GLY A 386 37.02 -63.91 50.91
C GLY A 386 37.25 -63.68 52.41
N ARG A 387 36.91 -64.64 53.29
CA ARG A 387 37.17 -64.56 54.75
C ARG A 387 38.58 -64.99 55.14
N HIS A 388 39.33 -65.62 54.23
CA HIS A 388 40.72 -66.01 54.47
C HIS A 388 41.66 -64.85 54.12
N SER A 389 42.39 -64.33 55.11
CA SER A 389 43.25 -63.15 55.01
C SER A 389 44.42 -63.27 54.02
N SER A 390 44.70 -64.46 53.50
CA SER A 390 45.81 -64.74 52.56
C SER A 390 45.38 -64.85 51.09
N PHE A 391 44.08 -64.84 50.78
CA PHE A 391 43.58 -64.94 49.40
C PHE A 391 42.37 -64.02 49.19
N GLY A 392 42.62 -62.71 49.06
CA GLY A 392 41.65 -61.82 48.43
C GLY A 392 41.48 -62.22 46.96
N LEU A 393 40.24 -62.32 46.48
CA LEU A 393 39.96 -62.57 45.06
C LEU A 393 39.86 -61.23 44.33
N PRO A 394 40.93 -60.73 43.66
CA PRO A 394 40.89 -59.43 42.98
C PRO A 394 39.83 -59.36 41.88
N GLU A 395 39.47 -60.50 41.29
CA GLU A 395 38.37 -60.62 40.33
C GLU A 395 37.02 -60.23 40.94
N SER A 396 36.76 -60.57 42.21
CA SER A 396 35.51 -60.25 42.91
C SER A 396 35.37 -58.73 43.12
N ASP A 397 36.46 -58.06 43.48
CA ASP A 397 36.46 -56.60 43.70
C ASP A 397 36.26 -55.86 42.36
N LEU A 398 36.91 -56.31 41.30
CA LEU A 398 36.73 -55.77 39.94
C LEU A 398 35.32 -55.98 39.40
N LEU A 399 34.72 -57.15 39.62
CA LEU A 399 33.33 -57.43 39.21
C LEU A 399 32.32 -56.63 40.03
N THR A 400 32.56 -56.45 41.33
CA THR A 400 31.73 -55.60 42.19
C THR A 400 31.82 -54.14 41.73
N GLN A 401 33.04 -53.64 41.50
CA GLN A 401 33.29 -52.30 40.97
C GLN A 401 32.59 -52.10 39.61
N GLY A 402 32.80 -53.01 38.66
CA GLY A 402 32.15 -52.98 37.35
C GLY A 402 30.62 -53.02 37.43
N SER A 403 30.06 -53.84 38.31
CA SER A 403 28.61 -53.90 38.55
C SER A 403 28.06 -52.59 39.13
N THR A 404 28.80 -51.94 40.03
CA THR A 404 28.39 -50.61 40.54
C THR A 404 28.46 -49.53 39.47
N MET A 405 29.49 -49.56 38.61
CA MET A 405 29.60 -48.64 37.48
C MET A 405 28.46 -48.83 36.47
N LEU A 406 28.14 -50.08 36.14
CA LEU A 406 27.02 -50.41 35.25
C LEU A 406 25.67 -49.96 35.82
N ARG A 407 25.44 -50.15 37.13
CA ARG A 407 24.21 -49.65 37.78
C ARG A 407 24.10 -48.13 37.72
N LYS A 408 25.18 -47.41 38.05
CA LYS A 408 25.23 -45.95 37.94
C LYS A 408 24.97 -45.49 36.49
N HIS A 409 25.54 -46.17 35.51
CA HIS A 409 25.33 -45.88 34.09
C HIS A 409 23.89 -46.12 33.63
N LEU A 410 23.23 -47.19 34.14
CA LEU A 410 21.81 -47.44 33.85
C LEU A 410 20.92 -46.35 34.46
N GLU A 411 21.18 -45.94 35.70
CA GLU A 411 20.46 -44.86 36.37
C GLU A 411 20.65 -43.50 35.66
N SER A 412 21.87 -43.18 35.23
CA SER A 412 22.14 -41.94 34.48
C SER A 412 21.48 -41.97 33.10
N SER A 413 21.64 -43.08 32.36
CA SER A 413 21.03 -43.26 31.03
C SER A 413 19.50 -43.20 31.09
N GLY A 414 18.88 -43.71 32.17
CA GLY A 414 17.45 -43.61 32.39
C GLY A 414 16.97 -42.16 32.53
N LYS A 415 17.71 -41.33 33.28
CA LYS A 415 17.42 -39.89 33.42
C LYS A 415 17.58 -39.15 32.09
N GLU A 416 18.67 -39.40 31.37
CA GLU A 416 18.91 -38.80 30.06
C GLU A 416 17.81 -39.16 29.04
N ILE A 417 17.35 -40.42 29.02
CA ILE A 417 16.23 -40.84 28.16
C ILE A 417 14.96 -40.08 28.52
N ALA A 418 14.66 -39.91 29.81
CA ALA A 418 13.49 -39.15 30.26
C ALA A 418 13.57 -37.68 29.82
N GLU A 419 14.74 -37.05 29.96
CA GLU A 419 14.97 -35.68 29.49
C GLU A 419 14.83 -35.55 27.96
N LEU A 420 15.38 -36.49 27.19
CA LEU A 420 15.21 -36.54 25.74
C LEU A 420 13.74 -36.76 25.31
N GLN A 421 12.98 -37.55 26.06
CA GLN A 421 11.55 -37.77 25.78
C GLN A 421 10.73 -36.49 26.00
N VAL A 422 10.99 -35.76 27.09
CA VAL A 422 10.33 -34.48 27.37
C VAL A 422 10.66 -33.46 26.28
N THR A 423 11.93 -33.36 25.88
CA THR A 423 12.31 -32.42 24.81
C THR A 423 11.75 -32.82 23.46
N HIS A 424 11.70 -34.11 23.12
CA HIS A 424 11.04 -34.60 21.91
C HIS A 424 9.55 -34.21 21.89
N GLN A 425 8.82 -34.37 22.99
CA GLN A 425 7.41 -33.98 23.06
C GLN A 425 7.24 -32.46 22.84
N GLN A 426 8.07 -31.64 23.50
CA GLN A 426 8.04 -30.19 23.30
C GLN A 426 8.31 -29.79 21.85
N LEU A 427 9.27 -30.44 21.18
CA LEU A 427 9.56 -30.18 19.76
C LEU A 427 8.39 -30.55 18.84
N GLU A 428 7.66 -31.62 19.14
CA GLU A 428 6.46 -32.02 18.37
C GLU A 428 5.31 -31.02 18.57
N ASP A 429 5.09 -30.55 19.79
CA ASP A 429 4.08 -29.54 20.11
C ASP A 429 4.40 -28.20 19.42
N ASP A 430 5.66 -27.76 19.49
CA ASP A 430 6.16 -26.57 18.79
C ASP A 430 5.96 -26.72 17.28
N LYS A 431 6.28 -27.89 16.70
CA LYS A 431 6.12 -28.17 15.25
C LYS A 431 4.67 -28.06 14.81
N TYR A 432 3.74 -28.63 15.58
CA TYR A 432 2.31 -28.53 15.30
C TYR A 432 1.84 -27.06 15.34
N GLY A 433 2.28 -26.30 16.36
CA GLY A 433 2.00 -24.87 16.47
C GLY A 433 2.45 -24.08 15.25
N LYS A 434 3.69 -24.27 14.79
CA LYS A 434 4.25 -23.59 13.60
C LYS A 434 3.48 -23.92 12.32
N ARG A 435 3.15 -25.19 12.12
CA ARG A 435 2.38 -25.63 10.93
C ARG A 435 1.01 -24.97 10.90
N ALA A 436 0.31 -24.94 12.03
CA ALA A 436 -1.00 -24.30 12.14
C ALA A 436 -0.91 -22.78 11.89
N ALA A 437 0.10 -22.10 12.46
CA ALA A 437 0.33 -20.68 12.21
C ALA A 437 0.62 -20.37 10.72
N ALA A 438 1.49 -21.15 10.08
CA ALA A 438 1.79 -21.02 8.65
C ALA A 438 0.53 -21.21 7.77
N SER A 439 -0.36 -22.14 8.16
CA SER A 439 -1.64 -22.37 7.47
C SER A 439 -2.58 -21.16 7.57
N VAL A 440 -2.69 -20.56 8.76
CA VAL A 440 -3.49 -19.34 9.00
C VAL A 440 -2.95 -18.18 8.18
N ASP A 441 -1.65 -17.93 8.22
CA ASP A 441 -1.03 -16.83 7.47
C ASP A 441 -1.15 -17.01 5.95
N SER A 442 -1.04 -18.26 5.49
CA SER A 442 -1.29 -18.61 4.09
C SER A 442 -2.74 -18.33 3.69
N ALA A 443 -3.71 -18.62 4.57
CA ALA A 443 -5.12 -18.31 4.32
C ALA A 443 -5.36 -16.79 4.22
N VAL A 444 -4.75 -16.01 5.11
CA VAL A 444 -4.79 -14.53 5.09
C VAL A 444 -4.19 -13.98 3.80
N THR A 445 -3.04 -14.52 3.36
CA THR A 445 -2.41 -14.12 2.11
C THR A 445 -3.29 -14.43 0.89
N ARG A 446 -3.96 -15.60 0.87
CA ARG A 446 -4.93 -15.97 -0.17
C ARG A 446 -6.14 -15.02 -0.19
N LEU A 447 -6.67 -14.67 0.99
CA LEU A 447 -7.77 -13.71 1.13
C LEU A 447 -7.40 -12.36 0.48
N ARG A 448 -6.22 -11.83 0.83
CA ARG A 448 -5.73 -10.55 0.30
C ARG A 448 -5.58 -10.58 -1.23
N ARG A 449 -5.01 -11.66 -1.78
CA ARG A 449 -4.89 -11.85 -3.23
C ARG A 449 -6.25 -11.88 -3.94
N ARG A 450 -7.25 -12.53 -3.34
CA ARG A 450 -8.61 -12.66 -3.90
C ARG A 450 -9.37 -11.33 -3.88
N LEU A 451 -9.24 -10.54 -2.82
CA LEU A 451 -10.08 -9.37 -2.61
C LEU A 451 -9.46 -8.05 -3.12
N VAL A 452 -8.14 -7.98 -3.31
CA VAL A 452 -7.46 -6.77 -3.79
C VAL A 452 -7.23 -6.78 -5.30
N ARG A 453 -7.07 -7.94 -5.93
CA ARG A 453 -7.15 -8.03 -7.39
C ARG A 453 -8.62 -8.24 -7.77
N PRO A 454 -9.19 -7.41 -8.67
CA PRO A 454 -10.42 -7.82 -9.33
C PRO A 454 -10.12 -9.15 -10.02
N GLN A 455 -10.90 -10.19 -9.75
CA GLN A 455 -10.94 -11.31 -10.69
C GLN A 455 -11.27 -10.70 -12.04
N SER A 456 -10.38 -10.84 -13.01
CA SER A 456 -10.77 -10.75 -14.41
C SER A 456 -11.91 -11.75 -14.55
N VAL A 457 -13.14 -11.25 -14.63
CA VAL A 457 -14.29 -12.06 -14.96
C VAL A 457 -13.92 -12.73 -16.28
N ARG A 458 -13.64 -14.03 -16.24
CA ARG A 458 -13.56 -14.82 -17.47
C ARG A 458 -14.95 -14.65 -18.10
N PRO A 459 -15.05 -14.16 -19.35
CA PRO A 459 -16.33 -14.21 -20.04
C PRO A 459 -16.75 -15.68 -20.04
N ALA A 460 -17.93 -15.95 -19.50
CA ALA A 460 -18.54 -17.26 -19.60
C ALA A 460 -18.70 -17.53 -21.10
N THR A 461 -17.92 -18.47 -21.61
CA THR A 461 -18.13 -19.04 -22.94
C THR A 461 -19.46 -19.79 -22.86
N SER A 462 -20.49 -19.18 -23.45
CA SER A 462 -21.75 -19.81 -23.84
C SER A 462 -21.52 -20.85 -24.93
#